data_AF-A0A0I9TI82-F1
#
_entry.id   AF-A0A0I9TI82-F1
#
_cell.length_a   1.000
_cell.length_b   1.000
_cell.length_c   1.000
_cell.angle_alpha   90.00
_cell.angle_beta   90.00
_cell.angle_gamma   90.00
#
_symmetry.space_group_name_H-M   'P 1'
#
loop_
_entity.id
_entity.type
_entity.pdbx_description
1 polymer ?
#
loop_
_entity_poly.entity_id
_entity_poly.type
_entity_poly.pdbx_seq_one_letter_code
_entity_poly.pdbx_strand_id
1 'polypeptide(L)'
;MPRPWRLRPWPDRSRQLWIAAGAVIVRRKACVLQRVTPLHAVAVMDATDYDVHLFADAQTGQGAVVYRVGRQPRVDHTHQTITPAKPTDLIGEVGRAAPSTHP
;
A
#
# COMPACT_ATOMS: atom_id res chain seq x y z
N MET A 1 -9.42 12.60 -31.55
CA MET A 1 -8.39 13.15 -30.66
C MET A 1 -8.80 12.94 -29.21
N PRO A 2 -8.08 12.13 -28.41
CA PRO A 2 -8.39 11.98 -26.99
C PRO A 2 -8.10 13.29 -26.26
N ARG A 3 -8.95 13.65 -25.29
CA ARG A 3 -8.77 14.88 -24.50
C ARG A 3 -7.47 14.77 -23.70
N PRO A 4 -6.67 15.85 -23.61
CA PRO A 4 -5.47 15.85 -22.79
C PRO A 4 -5.85 15.63 -21.32
N TRP A 5 -5.09 14.77 -20.64
CA TRP A 5 -5.25 14.51 -19.22
C TRP A 5 -5.10 15.83 -18.45
N ARG A 6 -6.17 16.28 -17.78
CA ARG A 6 -6.12 17.41 -16.85
C ARG A 6 -6.17 16.89 -15.43
N LEU A 7 -5.14 17.22 -14.65
CA LEU A 7 -5.14 16.95 -13.23
C LEU A 7 -6.32 17.67 -12.59
N ARG A 8 -7.07 16.94 -11.77
CA ARG A 8 -8.11 17.57 -10.94
C ARG A 8 -7.44 18.44 -9.88
N PRO A 9 -7.97 19.64 -9.60
CA PRO A 9 -7.46 20.47 -8.53
C PRO A 9 -7.66 19.77 -7.18
N TRP A 10 -6.61 19.72 -6.36
CA TRP A 10 -6.66 19.19 -5.00
C TRP A 10 -6.56 20.36 -3.99
N PRO A 11 -7.40 20.42 -2.95
CA PRO A 11 -8.53 19.51 -2.67
C PRO A 11 -9.78 19.87 -3.50
N ASP A 12 -10.39 18.85 -4.13
CA ASP A 12 -11.65 19.01 -4.87
C ASP A 12 -12.84 18.99 -3.92
N ARG A 13 -13.34 20.17 -3.56
CA ARG A 13 -14.50 20.33 -2.66
C ARG A 13 -15.84 20.05 -3.32
N SER A 14 -15.90 20.00 -4.65
CA SER A 14 -17.13 19.65 -5.38
C SER A 14 -17.42 18.15 -5.35
N ARG A 15 -16.45 17.34 -4.89
CA ARG A 15 -16.58 15.90 -4.79
C ARG A 15 -17.47 15.51 -3.63
N GLN A 16 -18.72 15.16 -3.93
CA GLN A 16 -19.61 14.51 -2.98
C GLN A 16 -19.12 13.09 -2.68
N LEU A 17 -18.83 12.81 -1.41
CA LEU A 17 -18.47 11.47 -0.95
C LEU A 17 -19.75 10.73 -0.55
N TRP A 18 -20.09 9.65 -1.24
CA TRP A 18 -21.13 8.72 -0.79
C TRP A 18 -20.56 7.76 0.25
N ILE A 19 -20.23 8.30 1.41
CA ILE A 19 -19.80 7.53 2.58
C ILE A 19 -20.82 7.72 3.70
N ALA A 20 -21.03 6.70 4.51
CA ALA A 20 -21.87 6.82 5.69
C ALA A 20 -21.32 7.91 6.63
N ALA A 21 -22.21 8.65 7.30
CA ALA A 21 -21.80 9.59 8.33
C ALA A 21 -20.95 8.87 9.39
N GLY A 22 -19.76 9.38 9.67
CA GLY A 22 -18.79 8.75 10.59
C GLY A 22 -17.93 7.64 9.98
N ALA A 23 -18.02 7.37 8.67
CA ALA A 23 -17.14 6.39 8.02
C ALA A 23 -15.67 6.85 8.03
N VAL A 24 -14.77 5.93 8.39
CA VAL A 24 -13.32 6.16 8.35
C VAL A 24 -12.80 5.84 6.95
N ILE A 25 -12.28 6.85 6.25
CA ILE A 25 -11.61 6.65 4.97
C ILE A 25 -10.20 6.11 5.25
N VAL A 26 -9.95 4.87 4.80
CA VAL A 26 -8.61 4.28 4.82
C VAL A 26 -8.10 4.08 3.39
N ARG A 27 -6.85 4.47 3.13
CA ARG A 27 -6.17 4.13 1.87
C ARG A 27 -5.49 2.78 2.05
N ARG A 28 -5.82 1.80 1.21
CA ARG A 28 -5.14 0.50 1.16
C ARG A 28 -4.17 0.47 -0.02
N LYS A 29 -2.97 -0.05 0.20
CA LYS A 29 -1.99 -0.35 -0.85
C LYS A 29 -1.53 -1.78 -0.67
N ALA A 30 -1.68 -2.60 -1.70
CA ALA A 30 -1.04 -3.90 -1.75
C ALA A 30 0.47 -3.69 -1.98
N CYS A 31 1.29 -4.22 -1.09
CA CYS A 31 2.75 -4.12 -1.16
C CYS A 31 3.34 -5.52 -1.06
N VAL A 32 4.23 -5.88 -2.00
CA VAL A 32 5.03 -7.11 -1.88
C VAL A 32 6.19 -6.83 -0.95
N LEU A 33 6.30 -7.58 0.15
CA LEU A 33 7.36 -7.40 1.13
C LEU A 33 8.69 -7.96 0.58
N GLN A 34 9.73 -7.13 0.65
CA GLN A 34 11.08 -7.58 0.35
C GLN A 34 11.63 -8.39 1.53
N ARG A 35 12.31 -9.51 1.24
CA ARG A 35 12.96 -10.34 2.27
C ARG A 35 14.35 -9.80 2.56
N VAL A 36 14.52 -9.14 3.70
CA VAL A 36 15.76 -8.45 4.08
C VAL A 36 16.05 -8.55 5.57
N THR A 37 17.27 -8.21 5.99
CA THR A 37 17.61 -8.12 7.41
C THR A 37 17.02 -6.84 8.02
N PRO A 38 16.77 -6.80 9.34
CA PRO A 38 16.32 -5.58 10.01
C PRO A 38 17.26 -4.39 9.80
N LEU A 39 18.57 -4.62 9.80
CA LEU A 39 19.57 -3.57 9.56
C LEU A 39 19.43 -2.96 8.16
N HIS A 40 19.19 -3.78 7.15
CA HIS A 40 18.96 -3.29 5.79
C HIS A 40 17.63 -2.54 5.69
N ALA A 41 16.58 -3.00 6.37
CA ALA A 41 15.30 -2.32 6.43
C ALA A 41 15.41 -0.91 7.05
N VAL A 42 16.24 -0.72 8.09
CA VAL A 42 16.54 0.61 8.66
C VAL A 42 17.20 1.52 7.62
N ALA A 43 18.21 1.01 6.90
CA ALA A 43 18.92 1.79 5.89
C ALA A 43 17.98 2.25 4.75
N VAL A 44 17.06 1.39 4.31
CA VAL A 44 16.05 1.74 3.32
C VAL A 44 15.05 2.76 3.87
N MET A 45 14.59 2.58 5.11
CA MET A 45 13.69 3.52 5.78
C MET A 45 14.30 4.92 5.82
N ASP A 46 15.56 5.04 6.24
CA ASP A 46 16.27 6.32 6.30
C ASP A 46 16.54 6.91 4.90
N ALA A 47 16.94 6.08 3.92
CA ALA A 47 17.21 6.55 2.56
C ALA A 47 15.96 7.03 1.81
N THR A 48 14.79 6.53 2.19
CA THR A 48 13.49 6.93 1.60
C THR A 48 12.78 8.02 2.39
N ASP A 49 13.36 8.46 3.52
CA ASP A 49 12.75 9.39 4.47
C ASP A 49 11.35 8.94 4.93
N TYR A 50 11.18 7.63 5.11
CA TYR A 50 9.95 7.06 5.62
C TYR A 50 10.01 6.94 7.15
N ASP A 51 8.88 7.18 7.81
CA ASP A 51 8.76 6.92 9.25
C ASP A 51 8.55 5.44 9.58
N VAL A 52 8.16 4.64 8.57
CA VAL A 52 7.83 3.22 8.70
C VAL A 52 8.26 2.46 7.45
N HIS A 53 8.88 1.29 7.62
CA HIS A 53 9.20 0.35 6.55
C HIS A 53 8.75 -1.07 6.90
N LEU A 54 7.95 -1.69 6.02
CA LEU A 54 7.47 -3.06 6.15
C LEU A 54 8.35 -4.01 5.34
N PHE A 55 8.74 -5.14 5.93
CA PHE A 55 9.60 -6.13 5.28
C PHE A 55 9.31 -7.54 5.77
N ALA A 56 9.84 -8.55 5.07
CA ALA A 56 9.91 -9.91 5.59
C ALA A 56 11.31 -10.15 6.16
N ASP A 57 11.41 -10.53 7.42
CA ASP A 57 12.68 -10.78 8.09
C ASP A 57 13.40 -11.97 7.43
N ALA A 58 14.64 -11.75 6.99
CA ALA A 58 15.41 -12.75 6.27
C ALA A 58 15.68 -14.02 7.09
N GLN A 59 15.87 -13.88 8.40
CA GLN A 59 16.20 -14.97 9.32
C GLN A 59 14.96 -15.77 9.71
N THR A 60 13.85 -15.10 10.02
CA THR A 60 12.63 -15.76 10.51
C THR A 60 11.59 -16.03 9.44
N GLY A 61 11.67 -15.35 8.29
CA GLY A 61 10.67 -15.36 7.23
C GLY A 61 9.35 -14.66 7.60
N GLN A 62 9.25 -14.07 8.79
CA GLN A 62 8.04 -13.40 9.27
C GLN A 62 7.93 -11.96 8.75
N GLY A 63 6.71 -11.44 8.68
CA GLY A 63 6.49 -10.01 8.48
C GLY A 63 7.03 -9.22 9.68
N ALA A 64 7.77 -8.16 9.41
CA ALA A 64 8.31 -7.26 10.40
C ALA A 64 8.17 -5.81 9.96
N VAL A 65 8.21 -4.90 10.93
CA VAL A 65 8.14 -3.47 10.70
C VAL A 65 9.27 -2.77 11.42
N VAL A 66 9.93 -1.84 10.73
CA VAL A 66 10.80 -0.84 11.35
C VAL A 66 10.05 0.48 11.37
N TYR A 67 10.07 1.18 12.49
CA TYR A 67 9.49 2.51 12.60
C TYR A 67 10.34 3.43 13.47
N ARG A 68 10.20 4.73 13.29
CA ARG A 68 10.92 5.74 14.07
C ARG A 68 10.20 6.04 15.38
N VAL A 69 10.93 5.97 16.50
CA VAL A 69 10.49 6.47 17.82
C VAL A 69 11.47 7.54 18.28
N GLY A 70 11.10 8.81 18.11
CA GLY A 70 12.02 9.93 18.33
C GLY A 70 13.16 9.92 17.32
N ARG A 71 14.42 9.89 17.78
CA ARG A 71 15.60 9.80 16.89
C ARG A 71 16.08 8.36 16.64
N GLN A 72 15.45 7.36 17.26
CA GLN A 72 15.91 5.98 17.20
C GLN A 72 14.93 5.11 16.39
N PRO A 73 15.42 4.25 15.46
CA PRO A 73 14.58 3.24 14.86
C PRO A 73 14.27 2.12 15.88
N ARG A 74 13.05 1.60 15.83
CA ARG A 74 12.59 0.41 16.56
C ARG A 74 12.12 -0.63 15.55
N VAL A 75 12.29 -1.89 15.91
CA VAL A 75 11.88 -3.04 15.09
C VAL A 75 10.94 -3.88 15.91
N ASP A 76 9.76 -4.13 15.37
CA ASP A 76 8.79 -5.05 15.95
C ASP A 76 8.45 -6.13 14.91
N HIS A 77 8.53 -7.39 15.33
CA HIS A 77 8.07 -8.52 14.53
C HIS A 77 6.55 -8.61 14.67
N THR A 78 5.85 -8.72 13.55
CA THR A 78 4.39 -8.85 13.58
C THR A 78 4.03 -10.33 13.63
N HIS A 79 3.19 -10.72 14.59
CA HIS A 79 2.60 -12.07 14.63
C HIS A 79 1.52 -12.29 13.55
N GLN A 80 1.18 -11.26 12.77
CA GLN A 80 0.38 -11.46 11.59
C GLN A 80 1.27 -12.00 10.49
N THR A 81 0.95 -13.20 10.02
CA THR A 81 1.46 -13.74 8.77
C THR A 81 1.02 -12.78 7.66
N ILE A 82 1.88 -11.84 7.28
CA ILE A 82 1.68 -11.05 6.08
C ILE A 82 2.00 -12.01 4.94
N THR A 83 0.99 -12.75 4.47
CA THR A 83 1.14 -13.58 3.28
C THR A 83 1.57 -12.66 2.15
N PRO A 84 2.79 -12.80 1.60
CA PRO A 84 3.17 -11.99 0.45
C PRO A 84 2.15 -12.27 -0.63
N ALA A 85 1.42 -11.24 -1.06
CA ALA A 85 0.56 -11.36 -2.22
C ALA A 85 1.41 -11.96 -3.35
N LYS A 86 0.95 -13.06 -3.96
CA LYS A 86 1.66 -13.65 -5.09
C LYS A 86 1.80 -12.56 -6.15
N PRO A 87 2.99 -12.35 -6.75
CA PRO A 87 3.20 -11.32 -7.76
C PRO A 87 2.17 -11.38 -8.91
N THR A 88 1.59 -12.56 -9.15
CA THR A 88 0.62 -12.85 -10.21
C THR A 88 -0.80 -12.33 -9.92
N ASP A 89 -1.19 -12.08 -8.67
CA ASP A 89 -2.56 -11.65 -8.33
C ASP A 89 -2.79 -10.14 -8.50
N LEU A 90 -1.77 -9.38 -8.91
CA LEU A 90 -1.86 -7.93 -9.12
C LEU A 90 -2.09 -7.53 -10.58
N ILE A 91 -2.14 -8.51 -11.50
CA ILE A 91 -2.34 -8.27 -12.94
C ILE A 91 -3.36 -9.28 -13.50
N GLY A 92 -4.64 -9.11 -13.18
CA GLY A 92 -5.67 -9.84 -13.92
C GLY A 92 -7.02 -9.95 -13.22
N GLU A 93 -7.90 -8.97 -13.43
CA GLU A 93 -9.27 -9.22 -13.93
C GLU A 93 -9.92 -7.87 -14.31
N VAL A 94 -9.53 -7.30 -15.45
CA VAL A 94 -10.39 -6.32 -16.15
C VAL A 94 -11.26 -7.14 -17.11
N GLY A 95 -12.25 -7.80 -16.54
CA GLY A 95 -13.30 -8.52 -17.25
C GLY A 95 -14.26 -7.54 -17.93
N ARG A 96 -13.96 -7.24 -19.20
CA ARG A 96 -14.81 -6.73 -20.28
C ARG A 96 -16.34 -6.84 -20.00
N ALA A 97 -17.01 -5.70 -19.82
CA ALA A 97 -18.47 -5.61 -19.86
C ALA A 97 -18.96 -5.92 -21.28
N ALA A 98 -19.84 -6.92 -21.42
CA ALA A 98 -20.59 -7.18 -22.65
C ALA A 98 -21.67 -6.10 -22.85
N PRO A 99 -22.02 -5.73 -24.10
CA PRO A 99 -23.09 -4.77 -24.35
C PRO A 99 -24.46 -5.40 -24.07
N SER A 100 -25.18 -4.83 -23.11
CA SER A 100 -26.60 -5.10 -22.89
C SER A 100 -27.40 -4.76 -24.13
N THR A 101 -28.05 -5.76 -24.73
CA THR A 101 -29.14 -5.57 -25.67
C THR A 101 -30.42 -5.55 -24.84
N HIS A 102 -31.14 -4.43 -24.83
CA HIS A 102 -32.53 -4.38 -24.36
C HIS A 102 -33.45 -4.35 -25.59
N PRO A 103 -34.59 -5.06 -25.58
CA PRO A 103 -35.65 -4.90 -26.57
C PRO A 103 -36.40 -3.57 -26.40
#